data_AF-A0AAX6E3T1-F1
#
_entry.id   AF-A0AAX6E3T1-F1
#
_cell.length_a   1.000
_cell.length_b   1.000
_cell.length_c   1.000
_cell.angle_alpha   90.00
_cell.angle_beta   90.00
_cell.angle_gamma   90.00
#
_symmetry.space_group_name_H-M   'P 1'
#
loop_
_entity.id
_entity.type
_entity.pdbx_description
1 polymer ?
#
loop_
_entity_poly.entity_id
_entity_poly.type
_entity_poly.pdbx_seq_one_letter_code
_entity_poly.pdbx_strand_id
1 'polypeptide(L)'
;MGWLKFVEAGRAIHCIRDPNTAYPIPVCMEEVEGIVSVAKYVLVVEKETVFQRLANDSFCDRNHCIVITGRGYPDVPTRRFLRYLVDQLQLPVYCLVDSDPYGFDILTTYKFGSMTWHMMQN
;
A
#
# COMPACT_ATOMS: atom_id res chain seq x y z
N MET A 1 1.86 5.39 -4.73
CA MET A 1 1.31 6.30 -5.76
C MET A 1 -0.21 6.17 -5.77
N GLY A 2 -0.92 7.08 -6.45
CA GLY A 2 -2.35 6.96 -6.72
C GLY A 2 -3.22 8.09 -6.16
N TRP A 3 -4.53 7.88 -6.20
CA TRP A 3 -5.55 8.87 -5.82
C TRP A 3 -5.66 9.03 -4.30
N LEU A 4 -4.65 9.64 -3.69
CA LEU A 4 -4.53 9.79 -2.24
C LEU A 4 -4.00 11.17 -1.86
N LYS A 5 -4.53 11.72 -0.77
CA LYS A 5 -3.98 12.87 -0.05
C LYS A 5 -3.97 12.55 1.44
N PHE A 6 -2.91 12.99 2.12
CA PHE A 6 -2.81 12.93 3.59
C PHE A 6 -1.85 14.00 4.11
N VAL A 7 -1.79 14.17 5.41
CA VAL A 7 -0.81 15.02 6.09
C VAL A 7 0.14 14.12 6.87
N GLU A 8 1.43 14.42 6.80
CA GLU A 8 2.49 13.76 7.57
C GLU A 8 3.32 14.86 8.26
N ALA A 9 3.36 14.86 9.59
CA ALA A 9 4.10 15.86 10.38
C ALA A 9 3.77 17.32 9.99
N GLY A 10 2.49 17.61 9.72
CA GLY A 10 2.02 18.92 9.26
C GLY A 10 2.29 19.23 7.78
N ARG A 11 2.97 18.35 7.04
CA ARG A 11 3.21 18.49 5.59
C ARG A 11 2.13 17.76 4.79
N ALA A 12 1.44 18.49 3.92
CA ALA A 12 0.45 17.89 3.03
C ALA A 12 1.11 17.11 1.88
N ILE A 13 0.80 15.82 1.78
CA ILE A 13 1.18 14.93 0.69
C ILE A 13 0.01 14.82 -0.29
N HIS A 14 0.25 15.25 -1.53
CA HIS A 14 -0.77 15.29 -2.58
C HIS A 14 -0.44 14.34 -3.73
N CYS A 15 -0.55 13.03 -3.49
CA CYS A 15 -0.37 12.03 -4.56
C CYS A 15 -1.39 12.22 -5.69
N ILE A 16 -2.57 12.74 -5.38
CA ILE A 16 -3.65 13.01 -6.36
C ILE A 16 -3.27 13.98 -7.49
N ARG A 17 -2.24 14.83 -7.32
CA ARG A 17 -1.82 15.78 -8.38
C ARG A 17 -1.05 15.10 -9.51
N ASP A 18 -0.37 14.01 -9.17
CA ASP A 18 0.34 13.15 -10.10
C ASP A 18 0.20 11.69 -9.61
N PRO A 19 -0.93 11.04 -9.94
CA PRO A 19 -1.29 9.74 -9.38
C PRO A 19 -0.31 8.62 -9.73
N ASN A 20 0.58 8.80 -10.70
CA ASN A 20 1.56 7.78 -11.08
C ASN A 20 2.94 8.05 -10.47
N THR A 21 3.15 9.22 -9.88
CA THR A 21 4.39 9.48 -9.14
C THR A 21 4.43 8.71 -7.83
N ALA A 22 5.56 8.06 -7.59
CA ALA A 22 5.82 7.30 -6.37
C ALA A 22 6.16 8.24 -5.21
N TYR A 23 5.60 7.95 -4.05
CA TYR A 23 5.88 8.64 -2.79
C TYR A 23 6.32 7.59 -1.76
N PRO A 24 7.26 7.92 -0.85
CA PRO A 24 7.69 7.01 0.19
C PRO A 24 6.53 6.70 1.15
N ILE A 25 6.55 5.51 1.72
CA ILE A 25 5.63 5.11 2.78
C ILE A 25 6.00 5.84 4.08
N PRO A 26 5.03 6.45 4.79
CA PRO A 26 5.27 7.05 6.09
C PRO A 26 5.84 6.06 7.10
N VAL A 27 6.88 6.44 7.83
CA VAL A 27 7.50 5.60 8.87
C VAL A 27 6.84 5.84 10.23
N CYS A 28 6.59 7.11 10.57
CA CYS A 28 5.93 7.54 11.80
C CYS A 28 4.41 7.66 11.55
N MET A 29 3.70 6.55 11.70
CA MET A 29 2.25 6.50 11.44
C MET A 29 1.42 7.36 12.39
N GLU A 30 1.98 7.71 13.56
CA GLU A 30 1.37 8.58 14.56
C GLU A 30 1.23 10.03 14.07
N GLU A 31 2.03 10.43 13.08
CA GLU A 31 2.02 11.77 12.48
C GLU A 31 1.20 11.83 11.20
N VAL A 32 0.56 10.73 10.80
CA VAL A 32 -0.24 10.62 9.59
C VAL A 32 -1.71 10.88 9.91
N GLU A 33 -2.30 11.87 9.26
CA GLU A 33 -3.69 12.25 9.45
C GLU A 33 -4.36 12.76 8.16
N GLY A 34 -5.68 12.95 8.21
CA GLY A 34 -6.41 13.62 7.14
C GLY A 34 -6.41 12.87 5.80
N ILE A 35 -6.52 11.54 5.85
CA ILE A 35 -6.63 10.68 4.66
C ILE A 35 -7.86 11.07 3.84
N VAL A 36 -7.65 11.41 2.58
CA VAL A 36 -8.71 11.67 1.60
C VAL A 36 -8.37 10.96 0.30
N SER A 37 -9.35 10.26 -0.26
CA SER A 37 -9.18 9.50 -1.50
C SER A 37 -10.50 9.47 -2.30
N VAL A 38 -10.35 9.35 -3.63
CA VAL A 38 -11.44 9.03 -4.57
C VAL A 38 -11.17 7.71 -5.29
N ALA A 39 -10.24 6.92 -4.77
CA ALA A 39 -9.88 5.63 -5.33
C ALA A 39 -11.01 4.61 -5.18
N LYS A 40 -11.10 3.68 -6.13
CA LYS A 40 -12.05 2.57 -6.12
C LYS A 40 -11.53 1.35 -5.36
N TYR A 41 -10.21 1.20 -5.29
CA TYR A 41 -9.54 0.08 -4.64
C TYR A 41 -8.07 0.40 -4.35
N VAL A 42 -7.45 -0.42 -3.51
CA VAL A 42 -6.01 -0.44 -3.27
C VAL A 42 -5.41 -1.68 -3.93
N LEU A 43 -4.33 -1.50 -4.68
CA LEU A 43 -3.53 -2.58 -5.26
C LEU A 43 -2.17 -2.63 -4.57
N VAL A 44 -1.90 -3.75 -3.91
CA VAL A 44 -0.59 -4.08 -3.37
C VAL A 44 0.20 -4.82 -4.45
N VAL A 45 1.42 -4.37 -4.73
CA VAL A 45 2.32 -4.99 -5.71
C VAL A 45 3.58 -5.45 -4.99
N GLU A 46 3.92 -6.72 -5.16
CA GLU A 46 5.12 -7.29 -4.54
C GLU A 46 6.39 -6.65 -5.11
N LYS A 47 6.57 -6.75 -6.42
CA LYS A 47 7.85 -6.53 -7.09
C LYS A 47 7.97 -5.08 -7.57
N GLU A 48 9.06 -4.42 -7.18
CA GLU A 48 9.28 -3.00 -7.50
C GLU A 48 9.31 -2.73 -9.02
N THR A 49 9.86 -3.64 -9.81
CA THR A 49 9.89 -3.49 -11.27
C THR A 49 8.48 -3.46 -11.88
N VAL A 50 7.54 -4.23 -11.31
CA VAL A 50 6.13 -4.23 -11.73
C VAL A 50 5.46 -2.93 -11.28
N PHE A 51 5.74 -2.47 -10.06
CA PHE A 51 5.23 -1.18 -9.57
C PHE A 51 5.66 -0.01 -10.48
N GLN A 52 6.95 0.06 -10.82
CA GLN A 52 7.49 1.09 -11.72
C GLN A 52 6.90 0.98 -13.13
N ARG A 53 6.64 -0.24 -13.60
CA ARG A 53 5.98 -0.45 -14.88
C ARG A 53 4.56 0.12 -14.89
N LEU A 54 3.78 -0.12 -13.83
CA LEU A 54 2.43 0.44 -13.69
C LEU A 54 2.43 1.98 -13.61
N ALA A 55 3.44 2.57 -12.98
CA ALA A 55 3.62 4.02 -12.95
C ALA A 55 3.86 4.58 -14.36
N ASN A 56 4.78 3.98 -15.11
CA ASN A 56 5.10 4.37 -16.50
C ASN A 56 3.90 4.21 -17.45
N ASP A 57 3.05 3.23 -17.20
CA ASP A 57 1.85 2.96 -18.00
C ASP A 57 0.65 3.84 -17.54
N SER A 58 0.83 4.82 -16.66
CA SER A 58 -0.25 5.67 -16.13
C SER A 58 -1.44 4.86 -15.57
N PHE A 59 -1.14 3.77 -14.86
CA PHE A 59 -2.16 2.82 -14.40
C PHE A 59 -3.15 3.45 -13.42
N CYS A 60 -2.68 4.34 -12.53
CA CYS A 60 -3.52 4.94 -11.50
C CYS A 60 -4.56 5.89 -12.09
N ASP A 61 -4.23 6.61 -13.18
CA ASP A 61 -5.18 7.48 -13.88
C ASP A 61 -6.29 6.68 -14.53
N ARG A 62 -5.95 5.57 -15.20
CA ARG A 62 -6.92 4.76 -15.94
C ARG A 62 -7.87 4.00 -15.03
N ASN A 63 -7.41 3.58 -13.86
CA ASN A 63 -8.16 2.70 -12.96
C ASN A 63 -8.73 3.40 -11.72
N HIS A 64 -8.34 4.65 -11.45
CA HIS A 64 -8.69 5.39 -10.24
C HIS A 64 -8.38 4.58 -8.97
N CYS A 65 -7.13 4.21 -8.76
CA CYS A 65 -6.72 3.36 -7.63
C CYS A 65 -5.55 3.96 -6.83
N ILE A 66 -5.27 3.35 -5.68
CA ILE A 66 -4.03 3.52 -4.93
C ILE A 66 -3.15 2.30 -5.20
N VAL A 67 -1.85 2.51 -5.47
CA VAL A 67 -0.90 1.42 -5.64
C VAL A 67 0.22 1.55 -4.60
N ILE A 68 0.44 0.46 -3.86
CA ILE A 68 1.43 0.34 -2.78
C ILE A 68 2.38 -0.81 -3.11
N THR A 69 3.65 -0.65 -2.80
CA THR A 69 4.69 -1.68 -2.99
C THR A 69 5.48 -1.85 -1.69
N GLY A 70 5.71 -3.12 -1.32
CA GLY A 70 6.63 -3.49 -0.24
C GLY A 70 8.06 -3.74 -0.72
N ARG A 71 8.29 -3.74 -2.04
CA ARG A 71 9.58 -4.09 -2.68
C ARG A 71 10.05 -5.50 -2.31
N GLY A 72 9.13 -6.46 -2.33
CA GLY A 72 9.30 -7.83 -1.84
C GLY A 72 8.51 -8.05 -0.55
N TYR A 73 9.18 -8.57 0.48
CA TYR A 73 8.54 -8.85 1.76
C TYR A 73 8.03 -7.57 2.45
N PRO A 74 6.80 -7.57 2.98
CA PRO A 74 6.19 -6.36 3.52
C PRO A 74 6.80 -5.95 4.85
N ASP A 75 7.35 -4.74 4.89
CA ASP A 75 7.87 -4.15 6.12
C ASP A 75 6.73 -3.68 7.07
N VAL A 76 7.08 -3.37 8.32
CA VAL A 76 6.11 -2.92 9.33
C VAL A 76 5.42 -1.61 8.92
N PRO A 77 6.13 -0.56 8.45
CA PRO A 77 5.50 0.69 8.00
C PRO A 77 4.47 0.47 6.89
N THR A 78 4.80 -0.31 5.86
CA THR A 78 3.90 -0.60 4.73
C THR A 78 2.65 -1.31 5.21
N ARG A 79 2.77 -2.27 6.13
CA ARG A 79 1.61 -2.96 6.72
C ARG A 79 0.74 -2.03 7.56
N ARG A 80 1.34 -1.18 8.41
CA ARG A 80 0.60 -0.22 9.23
C ARG A 80 -0.12 0.82 8.36
N PHE A 81 0.55 1.31 7.31
CA PHE A 81 -0.05 2.27 6.38
C PHE A 81 -1.20 1.65 5.58
N LEU A 82 -1.02 0.43 5.06
CA LEU A 82 -2.10 -0.28 4.37
C LEU A 82 -3.30 -0.53 5.29
N ARG A 83 -3.07 -0.99 6.54
CA ARG A 83 -4.13 -1.17 7.53
C ARG A 83 -4.87 0.14 7.78
N TYR A 84 -4.14 1.22 7.99
CA TYR A 84 -4.73 2.54 8.22
C TYR A 84 -5.59 3.00 7.03
N LEU A 85 -5.12 2.80 5.79
CA LEU A 85 -5.92 3.11 4.60
C LEU A 85 -7.20 2.28 4.50
N VAL A 86 -7.13 0.98 4.82
CA VAL A 86 -8.32 0.11 4.84
C VAL A 86 -9.31 0.59 5.89
N ASP A 87 -8.85 0.90 7.09
CA ASP A 87 -9.70 1.32 8.19
C ASP A 87 -10.39 2.67 7.88
N GLN A 88 -9.67 3.62 7.26
CA GLN A 88 -10.21 4.94 6.92
C GLN A 88 -11.09 4.95 5.67
N LEU A 89 -10.70 4.23 4.62
CA LEU A 89 -11.34 4.32 3.30
C LEU A 89 -12.32 3.18 3.01
N GLN A 90 -12.24 2.06 3.74
CA GLN A 90 -13.06 0.86 3.55
C GLN A 90 -13.07 0.35 2.10
N LEU A 91 -11.95 0.56 1.38
CA LEU A 91 -11.79 0.14 -0.01
C LEU A 91 -11.38 -1.34 -0.11
N PRO A 92 -11.81 -2.05 -1.17
CA PRO A 92 -11.31 -3.37 -1.45
C PRO A 92 -9.79 -3.32 -1.72
N VAL A 93 -9.08 -4.33 -1.22
CA VAL A 93 -7.63 -4.50 -1.41
C VAL A 93 -7.37 -5.73 -2.25
N TYR A 94 -6.60 -5.55 -3.32
CA TYR A 94 -6.10 -6.63 -4.17
C TYR A 94 -4.58 -6.71 -4.05
N CYS A 95 -4.02 -7.90 -4.27
CA CYS A 95 -2.59 -8.14 -4.19
C CYS A 95 -2.10 -8.80 -5.48
N LEU A 96 -1.00 -8.30 -6.03
CA LEU A 96 -0.31 -8.84 -7.20
C LEU A 96 1.06 -9.37 -6.76
N VAL A 97 1.15 -10.71 -6.68
CA VAL A 97 2.30 -11.48 -6.21
C VAL A 97 2.69 -12.54 -7.23
N ASP A 98 3.91 -13.04 -7.16
CA ASP A 98 4.36 -14.18 -7.97
C ASP A 98 3.57 -15.46 -7.57
N SER A 99 3.33 -16.36 -8.54
CA SER A 99 2.57 -17.61 -8.32
C SER A 99 3.43 -18.72 -7.74
N ASP A 100 4.08 -18.44 -6.60
CA ASP A 100 4.95 -19.36 -5.88
C ASP A 100 4.72 -19.28 -4.36
N PRO A 101 5.30 -20.19 -3.55
CA PRO A 101 5.09 -20.19 -2.10
C PRO A 101 5.50 -18.89 -1.39
N TYR A 102 6.47 -18.14 -1.92
CA TYR A 102 6.89 -16.86 -1.33
C TYR A 102 5.84 -15.77 -1.60
N GLY A 103 5.29 -15.72 -2.82
CA GLY A 103 4.18 -14.83 -3.15
C GLY A 103 2.95 -15.07 -2.27
N PHE A 104 2.63 -16.34 -1.98
CA PHE A 104 1.57 -16.69 -1.03
C PHE A 104 1.88 -16.23 0.40
N ASP A 105 3.13 -16.40 0.87
CA ASP A 105 3.55 -15.95 2.20
C ASP A 105 3.44 -14.42 2.36
N ILE A 106 3.80 -13.67 1.31
CA ILE A 106 3.62 -12.21 1.25
C ILE A 106 2.13 -11.84 1.35
N LEU A 107 1.28 -12.51 0.55
CA LEU A 107 -0.17 -12.31 0.60
C LEU A 107 -0.73 -12.57 2.01
N THR A 108 -0.36 -13.69 2.63
CA THR A 108 -0.81 -14.03 3.98
C THR A 108 -0.29 -13.06 5.02
N THR A 109 0.93 -12.54 4.84
CA THR A 109 1.51 -11.55 5.76
C THR A 109 0.75 -10.23 5.73
N TYR A 110 0.29 -9.78 4.55
CA TYR A 110 -0.59 -8.61 4.47
C TYR A 110 -1.97 -8.87 5.07
N LYS A 111 -2.52 -10.08 4.88
CA LYS A 111 -3.88 -10.42 5.31
C LYS A 111 -3.99 -10.70 6.82
N PHE A 112 -3.05 -11.45 7.37
CA PHE A 112 -3.11 -12.02 8.72
C PHE A 112 -1.98 -11.55 9.64
N GLY A 113 -0.97 -10.86 9.10
CA GLY A 113 0.25 -10.55 9.83
C GLY A 113 1.29 -11.66 9.75
N SER A 114 2.42 -11.47 10.43
CA SER A 114 3.54 -12.43 10.41
C SER A 114 3.31 -13.60 11.39
N MET A 115 3.65 -14.82 10.96
CA MET A 115 3.45 -16.08 11.71
C MET A 115 4.05 -16.11 13.13
N THR A 116 5.04 -15.27 13.44
CA THR A 116 5.69 -15.21 14.75
C THR A 116 4.70 -14.98 15.90
N TRP A 117 3.60 -14.27 15.65
CA TRP A 117 2.59 -14.02 16.69
C TRP A 117 1.70 -15.24 16.99
N HIS A 118 1.56 -16.19 16.06
CA HIS A 118 0.76 -17.40 16.29
C HIS A 118 1.54 -18.51 17.00
N MET A 119 2.87 -18.56 16.86
CA MET A 119 3.70 -19.54 17.60
C MET A 119 4.01 -19.11 19.04
N MET A 120 3.76 -17.86 19.42
CA MET A 120 3.99 -17.35 20.78
C MET A 120 2.73 -17.38 21.68
N GLN A 121 1.61 -17.94 21.20
CA GLN A 121 0.37 -18.11 21.98
C GLN A 121 -0.03 -19.57 22.23
N ASN A 122 0.85 -20.54 21.93
CA ASN A 122 0.66 -21.96 22.26
C ASN A 122 1.70 -22.42 23.28
#